data_AF-A0A7S0TGS6-F1
#
_entry.id   AF-A0A7S0TGS6-F1
#
_cell.length_a   1.000
_cell.length_b   1.000
_cell.length_c   1.000
_cell.angle_alpha   90.00
_cell.angle_beta   90.00
_cell.angle_gamma   90.00
#
_symmetry.space_group_name_H-M   'P 1'
#
loop_
_entity.id
_entity.type
_entity.pdbx_description
1 polymer ?
#
loop_
_entity_poly.entity_id
_entity_poly.type
_entity_poly.pdbx_seq_one_letter_code
_entity_poly.pdbx_strand_id
1 'polypeptide(L)'
;FWSVCVESMSLFNSLSSKAFRHSTLLSHSCASRRSFVAISNFETEVELPYKKLVDKLQIVRKKLNKPLTLAEKVVYSHLDDPESVGAVKRGDSYLKLRPDRVAMQDATAQMAVLQFISSGLPKTQVPSTIHCDHLIRA
;
A
#
# COMPACT_ATOMS: atom_id res chain seq x y z
N PHE A 1 41.73 -1.76 43.72
CA PHE A 1 41.53 -2.15 45.13
C PHE A 1 40.09 -1.79 45.49
N TRP A 2 39.19 -2.71 45.86
CA TRP A 2 39.35 -4.16 46.12
C TRP A 2 37.98 -4.88 45.99
N SER A 3 37.96 -6.17 45.58
CA SER A 3 36.91 -7.24 45.60
C SER A 3 35.41 -6.91 45.27
N VAL A 4 34.58 -7.70 44.53
CA VAL A 4 34.34 -9.17 44.41
C VAL A 4 33.62 -9.74 45.65
N CYS A 5 32.51 -10.51 45.60
CA CYS A 5 31.78 -11.28 44.54
C CYS A 5 30.47 -10.55 44.06
N VAL A 6 29.53 -11.00 43.20
CA VAL A 6 29.10 -12.32 42.61
C VAL A 6 28.32 -13.25 43.58
N GLU A 7 27.22 -13.96 43.25
CA GLU A 7 26.17 -13.89 42.20
C GLU A 7 24.94 -14.78 42.64
N SER A 8 23.85 -14.77 41.87
CA SER A 8 22.64 -15.61 41.89
C SER A 8 22.67 -16.99 42.59
N MET A 9 21.55 -17.36 43.23
CA MET A 9 21.08 -18.75 43.30
C MET A 9 19.55 -18.82 43.23
N SER A 10 19.00 -19.89 42.66
CA SER A 10 17.59 -20.04 42.29
C SER A 10 16.98 -21.35 42.79
N LEU A 11 15.74 -21.64 42.37
CA LEU A 11 15.02 -22.93 42.48
C LEU A 11 14.52 -23.37 43.88
N PHE A 12 13.19 -23.34 44.04
CA PHE A 12 12.48 -24.48 44.61
C PHE A 12 11.10 -24.65 43.95
N ASN A 13 10.79 -25.87 43.49
CA ASN A 13 9.49 -26.22 42.92
C ASN A 13 8.58 -26.82 44.00
N SER A 14 7.28 -26.49 43.99
CA SER A 14 6.24 -27.46 44.39
C SER A 14 4.87 -27.13 43.82
N LEU A 15 4.17 -28.19 43.38
CA LEU A 15 2.74 -28.22 43.12
C LEU A 15 1.94 -27.78 44.36
N SER A 16 0.78 -27.15 44.19
CA SER A 16 -0.51 -27.87 44.16
C SER A 16 -1.74 -26.97 44.39
N SER A 17 -2.71 -27.06 43.48
CA SER A 17 -4.16 -27.02 43.73
C SER A 17 -4.77 -25.95 44.66
N LYS A 18 -5.52 -25.01 44.05
CA LYS A 18 -7.00 -24.99 44.17
C LYS A 18 -7.65 -24.15 43.06
N ALA A 19 -8.86 -24.55 42.68
CA ALA A 19 -9.58 -23.95 41.55
C ALA A 19 -10.35 -22.69 41.96
N PHE A 20 -10.38 -21.70 41.06
CA PHE A 20 -11.38 -20.65 41.09
C PHE A 20 -12.11 -20.62 39.73
N ARG A 21 -13.44 -20.73 39.76
CA ARG A 21 -14.27 -20.82 38.55
C ARG A 21 -14.55 -19.42 38.00
N HIS A 22 -13.65 -18.89 37.16
CA HIS A 22 -14.01 -17.73 36.35
C HIS A 22 -14.68 -18.15 35.03
N SER A 23 -15.76 -17.43 34.71
CA SER A 23 -16.55 -17.60 33.49
C SER A 23 -15.66 -17.60 32.24
N THR A 24 -15.86 -18.59 31.37
CA THR A 24 -15.40 -18.54 29.98
C THR A 24 -16.16 -17.48 29.23
N LEU A 25 -15.70 -16.23 29.34
CA LEU A 25 -16.06 -15.18 28.40
C LEU A 25 -15.58 -15.63 27.02
N LEU A 26 -16.52 -16.09 26.20
CA LEU A 26 -16.30 -16.39 24.80
C LEU A 26 -15.88 -15.09 24.11
N SER A 27 -14.56 -14.91 23.96
CA SER A 27 -13.98 -13.86 23.17
C SER A 27 -14.47 -14.05 21.74
N HIS A 28 -15.47 -13.26 21.35
CA HIS A 28 -15.94 -13.18 19.98
C HIS A 28 -14.82 -12.55 19.16
N SER A 29 -13.90 -13.39 18.70
CA SER A 29 -12.84 -13.03 17.78
C SER A 29 -13.52 -12.63 16.47
N CYS A 30 -13.83 -11.33 16.37
CA CYS A 30 -14.32 -10.71 15.15
C CYS A 30 -13.23 -10.84 14.09
N ALA A 31 -13.27 -11.96 13.38
CA ALA A 31 -12.37 -12.26 12.28
C ALA A 31 -12.64 -11.21 11.20
N SER A 32 -11.80 -10.18 11.18
CA SER A 32 -11.91 -9.06 10.26
C SER A 32 -11.69 -9.59 8.85
N ARG A 33 -12.80 -9.95 8.18
CA ARG A 33 -12.80 -10.39 6.79
C ARG A 33 -12.00 -9.37 6.00
N ARG A 34 -10.86 -9.81 5.45
CA ARG A 34 -10.03 -9.01 4.57
C ARG A 34 -10.90 -8.66 3.38
N SER A 35 -11.45 -7.46 3.36
CA SER A 35 -12.31 -6.98 2.28
C SER A 35 -11.44 -6.78 1.05
N PHE A 36 -11.31 -7.87 0.28
CA PHE A 36 -10.91 -7.82 -1.10
C PHE A 36 -12.01 -7.08 -1.86
N VAL A 37 -11.66 -5.92 -2.40
CA VAL A 37 -12.57 -5.10 -3.21
C VAL A 37 -11.88 -4.89 -4.54
N ALA A 38 -12.50 -5.41 -5.61
CA ALA A 38 -12.01 -5.26 -6.96
C ALA A 38 -12.02 -3.78 -7.38
N ILE A 39 -11.04 -3.38 -8.20
CA ILE A 39 -10.94 -2.02 -8.75
C ILE A 39 -12.07 -1.67 -9.73
N SER A 40 -12.63 -2.65 -10.43
CA SER A 40 -13.81 -2.50 -11.29
C SER A 40 -14.51 -3.83 -11.53
N ASN A 41 -15.72 -3.78 -12.11
CA ASN A 41 -16.48 -4.98 -12.51
C ASN A 41 -15.79 -5.79 -13.62
N PHE A 42 -14.86 -5.19 -14.37
CA PHE A 42 -14.09 -5.85 -15.44
C PHE A 42 -12.79 -6.49 -14.93
N GLU A 43 -12.28 -6.00 -13.79
CA GLU A 43 -10.95 -6.31 -13.25
C GLU A 43 -11.09 -6.96 -11.87
N THR A 44 -11.89 -8.03 -11.81
CA THR A 44 -12.29 -8.72 -10.58
C THR A 44 -11.12 -9.33 -9.79
N GLU A 45 -9.98 -9.56 -10.43
CA GLU A 45 -8.75 -10.09 -9.80
C GLU A 45 -7.89 -9.02 -9.09
N VAL A 46 -8.16 -7.72 -9.30
CA VAL A 46 -7.27 -6.63 -8.87
C VAL A 46 -7.83 -5.91 -7.64
N GLU A 47 -7.25 -6.17 -6.46
CA GLU A 47 -7.63 -5.50 -5.19
C GLU A 47 -7.23 -4.01 -5.18
N LEU A 48 -8.14 -3.13 -4.74
CA LEU A 48 -7.84 -1.74 -4.44
C LEU A 48 -6.74 -1.62 -3.35
N PRO A 49 -5.57 -1.02 -3.65
CA PRO A 49 -4.37 -1.16 -2.82
C PRO A 49 -4.33 -0.29 -1.55
N TYR A 50 -5.48 0.15 -1.02
CA TYR A 50 -5.61 1.13 0.06
C TYR A 50 -4.68 0.92 1.26
N LYS A 51 -4.43 -0.34 1.63
CA LYS A 51 -3.54 -0.72 2.75
C LYS A 51 -2.11 -0.22 2.47
N LYS A 52 -1.55 -0.58 1.31
CA LYS A 52 -0.24 -0.11 0.82
C LYS A 52 -0.17 1.42 0.71
N LEU A 53 -1.26 2.05 0.26
CA LEU A 53 -1.35 3.52 0.12
C LEU A 53 -1.30 4.22 1.50
N VAL A 54 -1.99 3.67 2.51
CA VAL A 54 -1.95 4.16 3.90
C VAL A 54 -0.55 3.97 4.50
N ASP A 55 0.07 2.81 4.30
CA ASP A 55 1.42 2.50 4.82
C ASP A 55 2.47 3.47 4.25
N LYS A 56 2.46 3.70 2.93
CA LYS A 56 3.31 4.71 2.27
C LYS A 56 3.06 6.12 2.83
N LEU A 57 1.80 6.49 3.08
CA LEU A 57 1.48 7.79 3.66
C LEU A 57 1.94 7.97 5.12
N GLN A 58 2.05 6.91 5.91
CA GLN A 58 2.64 7.01 7.25
C GLN A 58 4.15 7.36 7.18
N ILE A 59 4.88 6.74 6.26
CA ILE A 59 6.31 7.04 6.02
C ILE A 59 6.47 8.50 5.57
N VAL A 60 5.69 8.93 4.57
CA VAL A 60 5.76 10.29 4.03
C VAL A 60 5.41 11.36 5.07
N ARG A 61 4.39 11.13 5.93
CA ARG A 61 4.06 12.06 7.02
C ARG A 61 5.22 12.22 8.00
N LYS A 62 5.88 11.12 8.40
CA LYS A 62 7.04 11.13 9.32
C LYS A 62 8.25 11.88 8.75
N LYS A 63 8.46 11.86 7.42
CA LYS A 63 9.56 12.59 6.77
C LYS A 63 9.24 14.07 6.54
N LEU A 64 8.01 14.41 6.14
CA LEU A 64 7.64 15.78 5.77
C LEU A 64 7.17 16.67 6.93
N ASN A 65 6.73 16.08 8.06
CA ASN A 65 6.33 16.77 9.31
C ASN A 65 5.42 18.00 9.14
N LYS A 66 4.58 17.99 8.11
CA LYS A 66 3.66 19.09 7.72
C LYS A 66 2.28 18.55 7.35
N PRO A 67 1.20 19.34 7.49
CA PRO A 67 -0.11 18.95 6.99
C PRO A 67 -0.08 18.77 5.46
N LEU A 68 -0.62 17.64 4.98
CA LEU A 68 -0.68 17.30 3.56
C LEU A 68 -2.08 17.56 2.99
N THR A 69 -2.13 18.20 1.82
CA THR A 69 -3.38 18.37 1.03
C THR A 69 -3.93 17.02 0.54
N LEU A 70 -5.18 16.99 0.05
CA LEU A 70 -5.75 15.76 -0.53
C LEU A 70 -4.99 15.33 -1.80
N ALA A 71 -4.63 16.28 -2.67
CA ALA A 71 -3.81 16.01 -3.85
C ALA A 71 -2.43 15.43 -3.47
N GLU A 72 -1.75 16.00 -2.48
CA GLU A 72 -0.49 15.43 -1.97
C GLU A 72 -0.65 14.04 -1.35
N LYS A 73 -1.77 13.76 -0.66
CA LYS A 73 -2.03 12.41 -0.13
C LYS A 73 -2.17 11.40 -1.26
N VAL A 74 -2.87 11.73 -2.34
CA VAL A 74 -3.00 10.84 -3.51
C VAL A 74 -1.66 10.71 -4.24
N VAL A 75 -0.97 11.81 -4.55
CA VAL A 75 0.32 11.75 -5.28
C VAL A 75 1.38 11.01 -4.47
N TYR A 76 1.55 11.34 -3.19
CA TYR A 76 2.60 10.71 -2.37
C TYR A 76 2.29 9.27 -1.94
N SER A 77 1.03 8.81 -1.97
CA SER A 77 0.74 7.38 -1.75
C SER A 77 1.14 6.50 -2.93
N HIS A 78 1.19 7.06 -4.14
CA HIS A 78 1.54 6.35 -5.39
C HIS A 78 3.01 6.51 -5.79
N LEU A 79 3.85 7.14 -4.96
CA LEU A 79 5.30 7.14 -5.15
C LEU A 79 5.86 5.72 -5.19
N ASP A 80 6.91 5.51 -5.97
CA ASP A 80 7.65 4.25 -5.99
C ASP A 80 8.33 4.03 -4.62
N ASP A 81 9.31 4.89 -4.31
CA ASP A 81 10.07 4.92 -3.06
C ASP A 81 9.57 6.03 -2.11
N PRO A 82 8.77 5.72 -1.07
CA PRO A 82 8.30 6.72 -0.09
C PRO A 82 9.45 7.25 0.80
N GLU A 83 10.60 6.58 0.79
CA GLU A 83 11.84 6.98 1.44
C GLU A 83 12.41 8.29 0.87
N SER A 84 12.29 8.51 -0.44
CA SER A 84 12.95 9.59 -1.19
C SER A 84 12.43 11.00 -0.91
N VAL A 85 11.28 11.11 -0.24
CA VAL A 85 10.45 12.33 -0.20
C VAL A 85 11.06 13.49 0.59
N GLY A 86 12.11 13.25 1.38
CA GLY A 86 12.82 14.31 2.10
C GLY A 86 13.41 15.42 1.22
N ALA A 87 13.70 15.12 -0.06
CA ALA A 87 14.22 16.10 -1.03
C ALA A 87 13.15 16.71 -1.96
N VAL A 88 11.87 16.35 -1.81
CA VAL A 88 10.81 16.73 -2.75
C VAL A 88 10.36 18.18 -2.56
N LYS A 89 10.48 18.96 -3.64
CA LYS A 89 10.06 20.36 -3.75
C LYS A 89 8.92 20.47 -4.77
N ARG A 90 7.79 21.06 -4.34
CA ARG A 90 6.65 21.33 -5.23
C ARG A 90 7.09 22.24 -6.39
N GLY A 91 6.84 21.83 -7.63
CA GLY A 91 7.15 22.59 -8.85
C GLY A 91 8.59 22.51 -9.35
N ASP A 92 9.47 21.74 -8.68
CA ASP A 92 10.91 21.63 -9.01
C ASP A 92 11.32 20.15 -9.17
N SER A 93 11.00 19.29 -8.19
CA SER A 93 11.40 17.87 -8.25
C SER A 93 10.42 16.99 -9.02
N TYR A 94 10.90 16.25 -10.02
CA TYR A 94 10.18 15.15 -10.67
C TYR A 94 9.91 13.98 -9.70
N LEU A 95 8.74 13.35 -9.82
CA LEU A 95 8.31 12.24 -8.96
C LEU A 95 8.19 10.94 -9.73
N LYS A 96 8.81 9.87 -9.22
CA LYS A 96 8.60 8.49 -9.70
C LYS A 96 7.30 7.95 -9.10
N LEU A 97 6.26 7.83 -9.92
CA LEU A 97 4.92 7.39 -9.52
C LEU A 97 4.57 6.06 -10.20
N ARG A 98 3.78 5.22 -9.52
CA ARG A 98 3.11 4.06 -10.12
C ARG A 98 1.61 4.35 -10.19
N PRO A 99 1.02 4.60 -11.38
CA PRO A 99 -0.42 4.71 -11.53
C PRO A 99 -1.09 3.34 -11.43
N ASP A 100 -2.27 3.27 -10.80
CA ASP A 100 -3.01 2.01 -10.62
C ASP A 100 -3.69 1.49 -11.91
N ARG A 101 -3.98 2.38 -12.87
CA ARG A 101 -4.58 2.03 -14.19
C ARG A 101 -4.21 3.05 -15.27
N VAL A 102 -4.42 2.68 -16.53
CA VAL A 102 -4.34 3.56 -17.70
C VAL A 102 -5.68 3.58 -18.44
N ALA A 103 -6.05 4.73 -18.99
CA ALA A 103 -7.17 4.88 -19.92
C ALA A 103 -6.71 5.73 -21.10
N MET A 104 -7.14 5.38 -22.31
CA MET A 104 -6.81 6.06 -23.56
C MET A 104 -8.08 6.26 -24.39
N GLN A 105 -8.09 7.29 -25.24
CA GLN A 105 -9.17 7.58 -26.19
C GLN A 105 -8.69 7.21 -27.60
N ASP A 106 -9.56 6.69 -28.45
CA ASP A 106 -9.27 6.21 -29.82
C ASP A 106 -8.29 7.10 -30.62
N ALA A 107 -8.51 8.41 -30.65
CA ALA A 107 -7.64 9.37 -31.34
C ALA A 107 -6.19 9.43 -30.84
N THR A 108 -5.92 9.00 -29.60
CA THR A 108 -4.58 8.94 -28.98
C THR A 108 -4.05 7.50 -28.82
N ALA A 109 -4.95 6.54 -28.65
CA ALA A 109 -4.65 5.14 -28.41
C ALA A 109 -3.90 4.50 -29.58
N GLN A 110 -4.18 4.90 -30.83
CA GLN A 110 -3.52 4.35 -32.02
C GLN A 110 -1.99 4.46 -31.94
N MET A 111 -1.46 5.66 -31.66
CA MET A 111 -0.02 5.88 -31.55
C MET A 111 0.57 5.23 -30.28
N ALA A 112 -0.16 5.29 -29.16
CA ALA A 112 0.28 4.66 -27.91
C ALA A 112 0.41 3.12 -28.04
N VAL A 113 -0.51 2.46 -28.74
CA VAL A 113 -0.45 1.02 -29.03
C VAL A 113 0.69 0.69 -30.00
N LEU A 114 0.94 1.50 -31.03
CA LEU A 114 2.09 1.31 -31.92
C LEU A 114 3.43 1.42 -31.18
N GLN A 115 3.56 2.39 -30.27
CA GLN A 115 4.73 2.53 -29.39
C GLN A 115 4.85 1.36 -28.41
N PHE A 116 3.73 0.86 -27.87
CA PHE A 116 3.73 -0.32 -27.00
C PHE A 116 4.17 -1.59 -27.74
N ILE A 117 3.66 -1.84 -28.95
CA ILE A 117 4.12 -2.94 -29.82
C ILE A 117 5.63 -2.80 -30.09
N SER A 118 6.10 -1.58 -30.39
CA SER A 118 7.52 -1.28 -30.62
C SER A 118 8.42 -1.50 -29.39
N SER A 119 7.85 -1.57 -28.17
CA SER A 119 8.59 -1.91 -26.95
C SER A 119 8.87 -3.41 -26.78
N GLY A 120 8.25 -4.27 -27.60
CA GLY A 120 8.40 -5.73 -27.51
C GLY A 120 7.74 -6.39 -26.29
N LEU A 121 6.99 -5.63 -25.48
CA LEU A 121 6.32 -6.16 -24.29
C LEU A 121 5.05 -6.97 -24.66
N PRO A 122 4.86 -8.18 -24.12
CA PRO A 122 3.75 -9.06 -24.52
C PRO A 122 2.40 -8.72 -23.88
N LYS A 123 2.38 -7.89 -22.82
CA LYS A 123 1.19 -7.58 -22.01
C LYS A 123 1.38 -6.25 -21.26
N THR A 124 0.30 -5.49 -21.09
CA THR A 124 0.28 -4.29 -20.24
C THR A 124 0.41 -4.64 -18.74
N GLN A 125 1.22 -3.86 -18.02
CA GLN A 125 1.57 -4.13 -16.61
C GLN A 125 0.48 -3.72 -15.61
N VAL A 126 -0.38 -2.76 -15.98
CA VAL A 126 -1.52 -2.28 -15.20
C VAL A 126 -2.78 -2.33 -16.05
N PRO A 127 -3.99 -2.42 -15.45
CA PRO A 127 -5.23 -2.47 -16.22
C PRO A 127 -5.37 -1.25 -17.14
N SER A 128 -5.69 -1.51 -18.40
CA SER A 128 -5.59 -0.54 -19.50
C SER A 128 -6.83 -0.57 -20.37
N THR A 129 -7.60 0.52 -20.42
CA THR A 129 -8.79 0.63 -21.28
C THR A 129 -8.57 1.58 -22.46
N ILE A 130 -9.21 1.27 -23.59
CA ILE A 130 -9.34 2.17 -24.75
C ILE A 130 -10.84 2.45 -24.91
N HIS A 131 -11.19 3.73 -25.04
CA HIS A 131 -12.56 4.19 -25.31
C HIS A 131 -12.62 4.68 -26.76
N CYS A 132 -13.70 4.34 -27.47
CA CYS A 132 -13.89 4.68 -28.88
C CYS A 132 -14.99 5.74 -29.00
N ASP A 133 -14.61 6.98 -28.74
CA ASP A 133 -15.50 8.11 -28.49
C ASP A 133 -15.28 9.33 -29.41
N HIS A 134 -14.16 9.44 -30.16
CA HIS A 134 -13.88 10.61 -31.00
C HIS A 134 -14.04 10.37 -32.50
N LEU A 135 -13.93 9.13 -32.96
CA LEU A 135 -13.92 8.81 -34.40
C LEU A 135 -15.29 8.38 -34.96
N ILE A 136 -16.37 8.54 -34.18
CA ILE A 136 -17.75 8.30 -34.63
C ILE A 136 -18.24 9.52 -35.40
N ARG A 137 -18.48 9.35 -36.70
CA ARG A 137 -19.14 10.35 -37.56
C ARG A 137 -20.65 10.14 -37.52
N ALA A 138 -21.40 11.22 -37.32
CA ALA A 138 -22.85 11.27 -37.55
C ALA A 138 -23.17 11.46 -39.04
#